data_AF-A0ABC8J828-F1
#
_entry.id   AF-A0ABC8J828-F1
#
_cell.length_a   1.000
_cell.length_b   1.000
_cell.length_c   1.000
_cell.angle_alpha   90.00
_cell.angle_beta   90.00
_cell.angle_gamma   90.00
#
_symmetry.space_group_name_H-M   'P 1'
#
loop_
_entity.id
_entity.type
_entity.pdbx_description
1 polymer ?
#
loop_
_entity_poly.entity_id
_entity_poly.type
_entity_poly.pdbx_seq_one_letter_code
_entity_poly.pdbx_strand_id
1 'polypeptide(L)'
;MVPGGIRMDYAKVAEYFDIAVKIALKIKAESQGTKLKDFVATMQSNEKLPSEMAKLCEMVEEYSKQFPTIGFEKETMTYYISKSL
;
A
#
# COMPACT_ATOMS: atom_id res chain seq x y z
N MET A 1 24.29 -6.10 17.12
CA MET A 1 23.25 -5.15 17.56
C MET A 1 22.70 -4.45 16.31
N VAL A 2 21.47 -4.74 15.90
CA VAL A 2 20.86 -4.11 14.70
C VAL A 2 20.57 -2.64 15.02
N PRO A 3 20.88 -1.65 14.16
CA PRO A 3 20.61 -0.24 14.40
C PRO A 3 19.11 0.01 14.71
N GLY A 4 18.83 0.95 15.61
CA GLY A 4 17.47 1.28 16.05
C GLY A 4 16.53 1.73 14.93
N GLY A 5 17.04 2.39 13.88
CA GLY A 5 16.25 2.82 12.71
C GLY A 5 15.66 1.65 11.92
N ILE A 6 16.49 0.67 11.57
CA ILE A 6 16.08 -0.50 10.77
C ILE A 6 14.91 -1.26 11.44
N ARG A 7 14.94 -1.42 12.77
CA ARG A 7 13.87 -2.11 13.50
C ARG A 7 12.55 -1.32 13.51
N MET A 8 12.62 0.00 13.59
CA MET A 8 11.43 0.85 13.50
C MET A 8 10.83 0.80 12.10
N ASP A 9 11.66 0.63 11.07
CA ASP A 9 11.18 0.51 9.70
C ASP A 9 10.40 -0.78 9.44
N TYR A 10 10.90 -1.90 9.94
CA TYR A 10 10.16 -3.17 9.88
C TYR A 10 8.85 -3.13 10.69
N ALA A 11 8.82 -2.41 11.82
CA ALA A 11 7.59 -2.22 12.58
C ALA A 11 6.55 -1.44 11.76
N LYS A 12 6.98 -0.41 11.00
CA LYS A 12 6.09 0.35 10.12
C LYS A 12 5.58 -0.49 8.95
N VAL A 13 6.44 -1.34 8.36
CA VAL A 13 6.03 -2.30 7.33
C VAL A 13 4.98 -3.28 7.87
N ALA A 14 5.17 -3.79 9.09
CA ALA A 14 4.20 -4.68 9.74
C ALA A 14 2.85 -3.99 10.00
N GLU A 15 2.86 -2.71 10.40
CA GLU A 15 1.66 -1.90 10.57
C GLU A 15 0.90 -1.74 9.24
N TYR A 16 1.60 -1.41 8.14
CA TYR A 16 0.98 -1.31 6.82
C TYR A 16 0.42 -2.65 6.33
N PHE A 17 1.13 -3.74 6.60
CA PHE A 17 0.65 -5.09 6.31
C PHE A 17 -0.64 -5.42 7.08
N ASP A 18 -0.71 -5.11 8.37
CA ASP A 18 -1.91 -5.30 9.18
C ASP A 18 -3.10 -4.47 8.66
N ILE A 19 -2.87 -3.22 8.26
CA ILE A 19 -3.89 -2.38 7.63
C ILE A 19 -4.39 -3.01 6.33
N ALA A 20 -3.48 -3.51 5.47
CA ALA A 20 -3.85 -4.21 4.24
C ALA A 20 -4.71 -5.45 4.51
N VAL A 21 -4.36 -6.26 5.50
CA VAL A 21 -5.12 -7.45 5.90
C VAL A 21 -6.51 -7.06 6.40
N LYS A 22 -6.64 -5.99 7.19
CA LYS A 22 -7.94 -5.48 7.65
C LYS A 22 -8.82 -5.03 6.50
N ILE A 23 -8.26 -4.35 5.49
CA ILE A 23 -8.99 -3.99 4.26
C ILE A 23 -9.42 -5.26 3.51
N ALA A 24 -8.54 -6.25 3.38
CA ALA A 24 -8.88 -7.52 2.75
C ALA A 24 -10.02 -8.26 3.48
N LEU A 25 -10.03 -8.23 4.82
CA LEU A 25 -11.13 -8.81 5.61
C LEU A 25 -12.46 -8.07 5.37
N LYS A 26 -12.45 -6.74 5.22
CA LYS A 26 -13.66 -5.97 4.86
C LYS A 26 -14.17 -6.36 3.48
N ILE A 27 -13.30 -6.44 2.46
CA ILE A 27 -13.67 -6.87 1.10
C ILE A 27 -14.30 -8.26 1.15
N LYS A 28 -13.69 -9.19 1.88
CA LYS A 28 -14.23 -10.55 2.04
C LYS A 28 -15.60 -10.55 2.73
N ALA A 29 -15.81 -9.72 3.74
CA ALA A 29 -17.10 -9.62 4.43
C ALA A 29 -18.21 -9.06 3.53
N GLU A 30 -17.87 -8.17 2.60
CA GLU A 30 -18.80 -7.57 1.65
C GLU A 30 -18.95 -8.36 0.34
N SER A 31 -18.14 -9.40 0.15
CA SER A 31 -18.18 -10.26 -1.04
C SER A 31 -19.45 -11.10 -1.07
N GLN A 32 -20.19 -11.02 -2.17
CA GLN A 32 -21.40 -11.83 -2.43
C GLN A 32 -21.04 -13.24 -2.92
N GLY A 33 -20.12 -13.92 -2.22
CA GLY A 33 -19.65 -15.26 -2.57
C GLY A 33 -18.32 -15.61 -1.90
N THR A 34 -17.93 -16.88 -1.99
CA THR A 34 -16.71 -17.42 -1.38
C THR A 34 -15.56 -17.61 -2.36
N LYS A 35 -15.77 -17.31 -3.64
CA LYS A 35 -14.76 -17.50 -4.68
C LYS A 35 -13.91 -16.24 -4.85
N LEU A 36 -12.67 -16.42 -5.31
CA LEU A 36 -11.75 -15.31 -5.56
C LEU A 36 -12.31 -14.28 -6.56
N LYS A 37 -13.09 -14.72 -7.54
CA LYS A 37 -13.74 -13.81 -8.50
C LYS A 37 -14.74 -12.86 -7.83
N ASP A 38 -15.43 -13.31 -6.79
CA ASP A 38 -16.43 -12.50 -6.07
C ASP A 38 -15.71 -11.46 -5.21
N PHE A 39 -14.58 -11.85 -4.60
CA PHE A 39 -13.68 -10.94 -3.89
C PHE A 39 -13.14 -9.82 -4.79
N VAL A 40 -12.61 -10.17 -5.97
CA VAL A 40 -12.08 -9.18 -6.93
C VAL A 40 -13.19 -8.25 -7.42
N ALA A 41 -14.39 -8.79 -7.70
CA ALA A 41 -15.53 -7.98 -8.09
C ALA A 41 -15.91 -6.97 -7.00
N THR A 42 -15.97 -7.37 -5.73
CA THR A 42 -16.25 -6.46 -4.61
C THR A 42 -15.16 -5.41 -4.41
N MET A 43 -13.89 -5.81 -4.54
CA MET A 43 -12.74 -4.89 -4.45
C MET A 43 -12.81 -3.77 -5.50
N GLN A 44 -13.30 -4.08 -6.71
CA GLN A 44 -13.37 -3.14 -7.83
C GLN A 44 -14.67 -2.30 -7.87
N SER A 45 -15.76 -2.81 -7.29
CA SER A 45 -17.10 -2.21 -7.41
C SER A 45 -17.55 -1.38 -6.22
N ASN A 46 -17.01 -1.62 -5.02
CA ASN A 46 -17.35 -0.80 -3.86
C ASN A 46 -16.66 0.55 -3.98
N GLU A 47 -17.36 1.68 -3.85
CA GLU A 47 -16.75 3.02 -3.94
C GLU A 47 -15.93 3.43 -2.69
N LYS A 48 -16.19 2.81 -1.52
CA LYS A 48 -15.53 3.13 -0.25
C LYS A 48 -14.18 2.42 -0.07
N LEU A 49 -14.05 1.19 -0.55
CA LEU A 49 -12.84 0.39 -0.41
C LEU A 49 -11.64 0.92 -1.23
N PRO A 50 -11.82 1.42 -2.48
CA PRO A 50 -10.78 2.07 -3.27
C PRO A 50 -10.20 3.29 -2.58
N SER A 51 -10.99 4.06 -1.80
CA SER A 51 -10.48 5.20 -1.03
C SER A 51 -9.56 4.76 0.11
N GLU A 52 -9.93 3.71 0.86
CA GLU A 52 -9.07 3.15 1.92
C GLU A 52 -7.77 2.55 1.34
N MET A 53 -7.86 1.85 0.21
CA MET A 53 -6.71 1.30 -0.49
C MET A 53 -5.80 2.39 -1.07
N ALA A 54 -6.36 3.44 -1.68
CA ALA A 54 -5.60 4.56 -2.23
C ALA A 54 -4.82 5.28 -1.13
N LYS A 55 -5.46 5.50 0.03
CA LYS A 55 -4.79 6.11 1.19
C LYS A 55 -3.65 5.25 1.73
N LEU A 56 -3.83 3.92 1.77
CA LEU A 56 -2.75 3.01 2.17
C LEU A 56 -1.59 3.05 1.16
N CYS A 57 -1.89 3.06 -0.14
CA CYS A 57 -0.86 3.20 -1.18
C CYS A 57 -0.07 4.50 -1.03
N GLU A 58 -0.74 5.63 -0.80
CA GLU A 58 -0.10 6.93 -0.57
C GLU A 58 0.83 6.89 0.66
N MET A 59 0.37 6.36 1.79
CA MET A 59 1.19 6.21 3.01
C MET A 59 2.43 5.33 2.78
N VAL A 60 2.30 4.25 2.01
CA VAL A 60 3.40 3.35 1.66
C VAL A 60 4.39 4.05 0.73
N GLU A 61 3.90 4.79 -0.27
CA GLU A 61 4.73 5.56 -1.19
C GLU A 61 5.50 6.67 -0.49
N GLU A 62 4.84 7.49 0.33
CA GLU A 62 5.49 8.56 1.11
C GLU A 62 6.59 8.01 2.02
N TYR A 63 6.33 6.87 2.65
CA TYR A 63 7.32 6.23 3.52
C TYR A 63 8.48 5.63 2.72
N SER A 64 8.21 4.96 1.60
CA SER A 64 9.26 4.38 0.75
C SER A 64 10.18 5.43 0.11
N LYS A 65 9.66 6.62 -0.21
CA LYS A 65 10.43 7.75 -0.77
C LYS A 65 11.51 8.30 0.18
N GLN A 66 11.47 7.95 1.47
CA GLN A 66 12.48 8.35 2.46
C GLN A 66 13.76 7.50 2.34
N PHE A 67 13.68 6.33 1.73
CA PHE A 67 14.83 5.46 1.52
C PHE A 67 15.59 5.86 0.25
N PRO A 68 16.92 5.76 0.24
CA PRO A 68 17.70 6.03 -0.96
C PRO A 68 17.39 4.98 -2.02
N THR A 69 17.27 5.42 -3.27
CA THR A 69 17.08 4.52 -4.39
C THR A 69 18.39 3.79 -4.69
N ILE A 70 18.36 2.45 -4.73
CA ILE A 70 19.56 1.64 -4.95
C ILE A 70 19.72 1.41 -6.45
N GLY A 71 20.88 1.75 -7.00
CA GLY A 71 21.26 1.41 -8.38
C GLY A 71 20.99 2.47 -9.45
N PHE A 72 20.47 3.65 -9.10
CA PHE A 72 20.42 4.83 -9.96
C PHE A 72 20.21 6.12 -9.13
N GLU A 73 20.71 7.26 -9.64
CA GLU A 73 20.52 8.56 -9.00
C GLU A 73 19.12 9.09 -9.27
N LYS A 74 18.45 9.56 -8.21
CA LYS A 74 17.07 10.07 -8.24
C LYS A 74 16.85 11.16 -9.30
N GLU A 75 17.90 11.92 -9.57
CA GLU A 75 17.96 13.04 -10.52
C GLU A 75 17.85 12.60 -11.99
N THR A 76 18.05 11.31 -12.29
CA THR A 76 17.98 10.75 -13.65
C THR A 76 16.66 10.01 -13.96
N MET A 77 15.68 10.03 -13.04
CA MET A 77 14.39 9.35 -13.23
C MET A 77 13.42 10.15 -14.09
N THR A 78 12.87 9.51 -15.14
CA THR A 78 11.83 10.08 -16.03
C THR A 78 10.47 10.30 -15.35
N TYR A 79 10.19 9.64 -14.22
CA TYR A 79 8.89 9.68 -13.53
C TYR A 79 9.00 10.37 -12.16
N TYR A 80 9.52 11.60 -12.13
CA TYR A 80 9.45 12.44 -10.94
C TYR A 80 8.19 13.31 -11.04
N ILE A 81 7.12 12.94 -10.33
CA ILE A 81 6.03 13.86 -9.97
C ILE A 81 5.43 14.60 -11.18
N SER A 82 4.85 13.87 -12.13
CA SER A 82 3.93 14.48 -13.11
C SER A 82 2.74 13.56 -13.41
N LYS A 83 1.88 13.38 -12.42
CA LYS A 83 0.42 13.36 -12.62
C LYS A 83 -0.27 13.44 -11.25
N SER A 84 -0.25 14.63 -10.68
CA SER A 84 -1.48 15.18 -10.12
C SER A 84 -2.34 15.61 -11.31
N LEU A 85 -3.16 14.70 -11.83
CA LEU A 85 -4.34 14.97 -12.65
C LEU A 85 -5.38 13.91 -12.34
#